data_AF-A0AAD4KT03-F1
#
_entry.id   AF-A0AAD4KT03-F1
#
_cell.length_a   1.000
_cell.length_b   1.000
_cell.length_c   1.000
_cell.angle_alpha   90.00
_cell.angle_beta   90.00
_cell.angle_gamma   90.00
#
_symmetry.space_group_name_H-M   'P 1'
#
loop_
_entity.id
_entity.type
_entity.pdbx_description
1 polymer ?
#
loop_
_entity_poly.entity_id
_entity_poly.type
_entity_poly.pdbx_seq_one_letter_code
_entity_poly.pdbx_strand_id
1 'polypeptide(L)'
;MSLHSYNRDEVALSVTEFYNALTKLPYVDAKALICPATEENDRARSGINEAELRWRGKTDEAIELLRHLPYLRQPVDNSKAETSSIKGLGNCGKKWMLGPDTISIAYGDGEVYNRKLDEIQPTPGHCVWLTDLMEDGHGTALLIDTNTGTITEYSTERRKIVIDIVDYDKLAPEERWMAYPTWPVKDFFRMWSRRYETLTWMAVYHDMGRAGTALWYIGSQTDDDNDEDESWDSDDESYVPDSEENSSEDDDEYEWDSEYGSDDDYEVSDDEDLDQPGDYKQAIDWLKDHGTDEKQNLDRVDTSRGNEFSLESKTAVSRSISPLSGRN
;
A
#
# COMPACT_ATOMS: atom_id res chain seq x y z
N MET A 1 -33.18 -4.93 1.07
CA MET A 1 -31.74 -5.06 1.39
C MET A 1 -31.61 -4.96 2.90
N SER A 2 -31.19 -6.05 3.56
CA SER A 2 -30.90 -6.01 4.99
C SER A 2 -29.70 -5.09 5.20
N LEU A 3 -29.86 -4.03 6.00
CA LEU A 3 -28.73 -3.21 6.47
C LEU A 3 -27.83 -4.14 7.27
N HIS A 4 -26.73 -4.62 6.67
CA HIS A 4 -25.66 -5.20 7.45
C HIS A 4 -25.13 -4.08 8.33
N SER A 5 -25.35 -4.22 9.64
CA SER A 5 -24.74 -3.32 10.62
C SER A 5 -23.25 -3.64 10.66
N TYR A 6 -22.41 -2.60 10.65
CA TYR A 6 -20.98 -2.75 10.87
C TYR A 6 -20.69 -3.61 12.10
N ASN A 7 -19.79 -4.59 11.94
CA ASN A 7 -19.25 -5.41 13.01
C ASN A 7 -17.72 -5.44 12.89
N ARG A 8 -17.04 -4.73 13.80
CA ARG A 8 -15.58 -4.62 13.84
C ARG A 8 -14.89 -5.98 13.85
N ASP A 9 -15.39 -6.91 14.65
CA ASP A 9 -14.73 -8.20 14.85
C ASP A 9 -14.86 -9.08 13.60
N GLU A 10 -15.97 -8.96 12.86
CA GLU A 10 -16.14 -9.62 11.56
C GLU A 10 -15.21 -9.04 10.49
N VAL A 11 -15.06 -7.71 10.44
CA VAL A 11 -14.10 -7.03 9.56
C VAL A 11 -12.68 -7.47 9.89
N ALA A 12 -12.30 -7.46 11.16
CA ALA A 12 -10.98 -7.88 11.63
C ALA A 12 -10.69 -9.35 11.32
N LEU A 13 -11.65 -10.25 11.53
CA LEU A 13 -11.53 -11.66 11.18
C LEU A 13 -11.31 -11.84 9.67
N SER A 14 -12.11 -11.15 8.84
CA SER A 14 -12.03 -11.26 7.37
C SER A 14 -10.66 -10.81 6.84
N VAL A 15 -10.14 -9.68 7.34
CA VAL A 15 -8.81 -9.18 7.01
C VAL A 15 -7.73 -10.17 7.49
N THR A 16 -7.92 -10.76 8.67
CA THR A 16 -7.01 -11.77 9.23
C THR A 16 -6.94 -13.03 8.40
N GLU A 17 -8.07 -13.57 7.97
CA GLU A 17 -8.11 -14.74 7.10
C GLU A 17 -7.38 -14.47 5.78
N PHE A 18 -7.61 -13.31 5.18
CA PHE A 18 -6.94 -12.89 3.95
C PHE A 18 -5.42 -12.75 4.12
N TYR A 19 -4.96 -12.03 5.16
CA TYR A 19 -3.53 -11.85 5.39
C TYR A 19 -2.83 -13.18 5.71
N ASN A 20 -3.48 -14.08 6.44
CA ASN A 20 -2.99 -15.45 6.64
C ASN A 20 -2.87 -16.21 5.31
N ALA A 21 -3.84 -16.08 4.40
CA ALA A 21 -3.74 -16.68 3.07
C ALA A 21 -2.54 -16.11 2.29
N LEU A 22 -2.34 -14.79 2.29
CA LEU A 22 -1.19 -14.14 1.64
C LEU A 22 0.16 -14.65 2.16
N THR A 23 0.29 -14.89 3.47
CA THR A 23 1.55 -15.42 4.05
C THR A 23 1.89 -16.85 3.66
N LYS A 24 0.97 -17.57 3.02
CA LYS A 24 1.25 -18.88 2.42
C LYS A 24 1.87 -18.74 1.02
N LEU A 25 1.80 -17.56 0.41
CA LEU A 25 2.34 -17.31 -0.92
C LEU A 25 3.86 -17.12 -0.84
N PRO A 26 4.65 -17.67 -1.79
CA PRO A 26 6.11 -17.65 -1.71
C PRO A 26 6.75 -16.26 -1.67
N TYR A 27 6.01 -15.23 -2.08
CA TYR A 27 6.54 -13.88 -2.13
C TYR A 27 6.40 -13.11 -0.81
N VAL A 28 5.61 -13.56 0.15
CA VAL A 28 5.43 -12.90 1.46
C VAL A 28 6.09 -13.76 2.54
N ASP A 29 6.93 -13.18 3.39
CA ASP A 29 7.49 -13.91 4.54
C ASP A 29 6.38 -14.18 5.57
N ALA A 30 6.19 -15.45 5.94
CA ALA A 30 5.23 -15.85 6.96
C ALA A 30 5.45 -15.14 8.31
N LYS A 31 6.68 -14.72 8.61
CA LYS A 31 7.03 -13.96 9.83
C LYS A 31 6.68 -12.47 9.73
N ALA A 32 6.30 -11.99 8.55
CA ALA A 32 5.90 -10.60 8.37
C ALA A 32 4.52 -10.31 8.99
N LEU A 33 3.65 -11.32 9.14
CA LEU A 33 2.34 -11.13 9.72
C LEU A 33 2.42 -10.81 11.21
N ILE A 34 1.93 -9.63 11.56
CA ILE A 34 1.71 -9.19 12.93
C ILE A 34 0.21 -9.21 13.17
N CYS A 35 -0.23 -10.03 14.12
CA CYS A 35 -1.60 -9.98 14.61
C CYS A 35 -1.71 -8.93 15.72
N PRO A 36 -2.87 -8.27 15.87
CA PRO A 36 -3.13 -7.38 16.98
C PRO A 36 -2.96 -8.14 18.31
N ALA A 37 -2.50 -7.43 19.34
CA ALA A 37 -2.36 -8.00 20.68
C ALA A 37 -3.70 -8.56 21.16
N THR A 38 -3.76 -9.86 21.48
CA THR A 38 -4.76 -10.37 22.43
C THR A 38 -4.42 -9.83 23.82
N GLU A 39 -5.37 -9.86 24.77
CA GLU A 39 -5.13 -9.36 26.14
C GLU A 39 -3.90 -9.97 26.84
N GLU A 40 -3.36 -11.08 26.33
CA GLU A 40 -2.13 -11.72 26.83
C GLU A 40 -0.82 -11.08 26.32
N ASN A 41 -0.83 -10.21 25.31
CA ASN A 41 0.39 -9.76 24.62
C ASN A 41 0.46 -8.23 24.42
N ASP A 42 0.46 -7.48 25.52
CA ASP A 42 0.43 -6.01 25.59
C ASP A 42 1.50 -5.27 24.75
N ARG A 43 2.59 -5.93 24.34
CA ARG A 43 3.66 -5.29 23.55
C ARG A 43 3.28 -4.97 22.10
N ALA A 44 2.26 -5.61 21.54
CA ALA A 44 1.81 -5.35 20.16
C ALA A 44 0.70 -4.27 20.08
N ARG A 45 0.27 -3.70 21.22
CA ARG A 45 -0.96 -2.90 21.31
C ARG A 45 -0.84 -1.43 20.84
N SER A 46 0.35 -0.88 20.58
CA SER A 46 0.48 0.59 20.43
C SER A 46 1.44 1.08 19.34
N GLY A 47 1.56 0.37 18.23
CA GLY A 47 2.30 0.91 17.08
C GLY A 47 1.56 2.03 16.36
N ILE A 48 0.23 2.01 16.39
CA ILE A 48 -0.61 2.92 15.60
C ILE A 48 -0.37 4.38 16.00
N ASN A 49 -0.11 5.22 14.99
CA ASN A 49 0.06 6.65 15.17
C ASN A 49 -1.31 7.36 15.23
N GLU A 50 -1.99 7.22 16.36
CA GLU A 50 -3.33 7.77 16.55
C GLU A 50 -3.38 9.29 16.49
N ALA A 51 -2.31 9.97 16.94
CA ALA A 51 -2.24 11.42 16.95
C ALA A 51 -2.28 11.97 15.52
N GLU A 52 -1.50 11.36 14.61
CA GLU A 52 -1.51 11.70 13.18
C GLU A 52 -2.87 11.36 12.54
N LEU A 53 -3.46 10.20 12.84
CA LEU A 53 -4.75 9.81 12.27
C LEU A 53 -5.89 10.75 12.70
N ARG A 54 -5.93 11.15 13.98
CA ARG A 54 -6.89 12.16 14.47
C ARG A 54 -6.63 13.53 13.85
N TRP A 55 -5.36 13.92 13.68
CA TRP A 55 -5.00 15.16 12.99
C TRP A 55 -5.48 15.18 11.53
N ARG A 56 -5.49 14.02 10.86
CA ARG A 56 -6.09 13.82 9.52
C ARG A 56 -7.61 13.66 9.53
N GLY A 57 -8.27 13.88 10.67
CA GLY A 57 -9.73 13.87 10.78
C GLY A 57 -10.36 12.47 10.86
N LYS A 58 -9.58 11.41 11.13
CA LYS A 58 -10.14 10.07 11.34
C LYS A 58 -10.82 9.95 12.71
N THR A 59 -11.96 9.26 12.71
CA THR A 59 -12.79 9.02 13.89
C THR A 59 -12.17 8.00 14.84
N ASP A 60 -12.56 8.03 16.11
CA ASP A 60 -12.08 7.05 17.10
C ASP A 60 -12.54 5.62 16.74
N GLU A 61 -13.70 5.45 16.11
CA GLU A 61 -14.19 4.17 15.59
C GLU A 61 -13.28 3.60 14.49
N ALA A 62 -12.85 4.43 13.54
CA ALA A 62 -11.91 4.03 12.49
C ALA A 62 -10.53 3.67 13.07
N ILE A 63 -10.03 4.45 14.03
CA ILE A 63 -8.76 4.17 14.72
C ILE A 63 -8.88 2.88 15.54
N GLU A 64 -10.01 2.67 16.21
CA GLU A 64 -10.28 1.46 16.98
C GLU A 64 -10.33 0.22 16.07
N LEU A 65 -10.91 0.31 14.88
CA LEU A 65 -10.83 -0.76 13.88
C LEU A 65 -9.38 -1.09 13.55
N LEU A 66 -8.56 -0.09 13.23
CA LEU A 66 -7.14 -0.30 12.90
C LEU A 66 -6.39 -1.04 14.04
N ARG A 67 -6.69 -0.74 15.32
CA ARG A 67 -6.08 -1.46 16.46
C ARG A 67 -6.36 -2.97 16.46
N HIS A 68 -7.41 -3.40 15.77
CA HIS A 68 -7.86 -4.80 15.71
C HIS A 68 -7.51 -5.48 14.39
N LEU A 69 -6.87 -4.80 13.43
CA LEU A 69 -6.46 -5.41 12.17
C LEU A 69 -5.07 -6.02 12.29
N PRO A 70 -4.80 -7.12 11.57
CA PRO A 70 -3.44 -7.59 11.36
C PRO A 70 -2.74 -6.78 10.29
N TYR A 71 -1.41 -6.78 10.34
CA TYR A 71 -0.56 -6.04 9.42
C TYR A 71 0.62 -6.88 8.94
N LEU A 72 1.13 -6.58 7.75
CA LEU A 72 2.39 -7.15 7.27
C LEU A 72 3.51 -6.16 7.59
N ARG A 73 4.45 -6.55 8.45
CA ARG A 73 5.69 -5.80 8.69
C ARG A 73 6.42 -5.62 7.38
N GLN A 74 6.73 -4.38 7.01
CA GLN A 74 7.45 -4.13 5.77
C GLN A 74 8.84 -4.77 5.78
N PRO A 75 9.32 -5.31 4.65
CA PRO A 75 10.65 -5.87 4.54
C PRO A 75 11.71 -4.84 4.96
N VAL A 76 12.63 -5.24 5.84
CA VAL A 76 13.75 -4.38 6.24
C VAL A 76 14.72 -4.29 5.08
N ASP A 77 14.87 -3.09 4.52
CA ASP A 77 15.91 -2.83 3.53
C ASP A 77 17.26 -2.62 4.23
N ASN A 78 17.99 -3.72 4.42
CA ASN A 78 19.33 -3.71 5.01
C ASN A 78 20.33 -2.88 4.19
N SER A 79 20.02 -2.51 2.95
CA SER A 79 20.90 -1.72 2.09
C SER A 79 20.83 -0.20 2.35
N LYS A 80 19.78 0.29 3.02
CA LYS A 80 19.55 1.73 3.30
C LYS A 80 19.63 2.10 4.78
N ALA A 81 20.11 1.20 5.65
CA ALA A 81 20.09 1.36 7.10
C ALA A 81 20.90 2.55 7.65
N GLU A 82 21.76 3.20 6.85
CA GLU A 82 22.63 4.29 7.34
C GLU A 82 22.14 5.72 7.04
N THR A 83 21.11 5.93 6.22
CA THR A 83 20.71 7.30 5.79
C THR A 83 19.27 7.71 6.07
N SER A 84 18.35 6.79 6.43
CA SER A 84 16.93 7.13 6.67
C SER A 84 16.61 7.23 8.16
N SER A 85 17.20 8.19 8.87
CA SER A 85 16.87 8.52 10.27
C SER A 85 15.86 9.67 10.41
N ILE A 86 15.35 10.22 9.30
CA ILE A 86 14.34 11.28 9.35
C ILE A 86 12.96 10.63 9.37
N LYS A 87 12.45 10.43 10.59
CA LYS A 87 11.03 10.12 10.83
C LYS A 87 10.15 11.16 10.12
N GLY A 88 9.42 10.76 9.08
CA GLY A 88 8.38 11.59 8.46
C GLY A 88 8.49 11.82 6.96
N LEU A 89 9.63 11.50 6.32
CA LEU A 89 9.66 11.31 4.86
C LEU A 89 9.51 9.82 4.61
N GLY A 90 8.44 9.43 3.90
CA GLY A 90 8.10 8.03 3.64
C GLY A 90 9.33 7.23 3.24
N ASN A 91 9.62 6.18 4.00
CA ASN A 91 10.62 5.18 3.61
C ASN A 91 10.20 4.65 2.24
N CYS A 92 10.93 5.04 1.20
CA CYS A 92 10.96 4.37 -0.12
C CYS A 92 11.71 3.02 0.01
N GLY A 93 11.35 2.28 1.06
CA GLY A 93 11.75 0.91 1.30
C GLY A 93 10.77 -0.02 0.61
N LYS A 94 11.19 -1.27 0.44
CA LYS A 94 10.37 -2.33 -0.11
C LYS A 94 9.09 -2.45 0.70
N LYS A 95 7.94 -2.60 0.04
CA LYS A 95 6.65 -2.82 0.69
C LYS A 95 5.95 -4.06 0.12
N TRP A 96 5.30 -4.81 1.01
CA TRP A 96 4.46 -5.93 0.58
C TRP A 96 3.28 -5.42 -0.24
N MET A 97 2.88 -6.18 -1.25
CA MET A 97 1.71 -5.92 -2.07
C MET A 97 0.59 -6.91 -1.72
N LEU A 98 -0.64 -6.41 -1.57
CA LEU A 98 -1.82 -7.25 -1.30
C LEU A 98 -2.55 -7.69 -2.57
N GLY A 99 -2.16 -7.13 -3.71
CA GLY A 99 -2.77 -7.31 -5.03
C GLY A 99 -2.00 -6.48 -6.07
N PRO A 100 -2.33 -6.61 -7.36
CA PRO A 100 -1.75 -5.76 -8.41
C PRO A 100 -1.88 -4.28 -8.05
N ASP A 101 -0.76 -3.57 -8.11
CA ASP A 101 -0.63 -2.13 -7.80
C ASP A 101 -1.27 -1.69 -6.47
N THR A 102 -1.33 -2.59 -5.48
CA THR A 102 -1.96 -2.36 -4.17
C THR A 102 -0.95 -2.57 -3.04
N ILE A 103 -0.50 -1.47 -2.43
CA ILE A 103 0.62 -1.48 -1.47
C ILE A 103 0.09 -1.61 -0.04
N SER A 104 0.61 -2.56 0.73
CA SER A 104 0.23 -2.70 2.14
C SER A 104 0.72 -1.53 3.00
N ILE A 105 -0.03 -1.21 4.07
CA ILE A 105 0.37 -0.26 5.11
C ILE A 105 0.55 -1.02 6.42
N ALA A 106 1.66 -0.79 7.12
CA ALA A 106 1.95 -1.41 8.41
C ALA A 106 1.63 -0.45 9.57
N TYR A 107 0.34 -0.16 9.80
CA TYR A 107 -0.08 0.72 10.92
C TYR A 107 0.41 0.19 12.28
N GLY A 108 0.53 -1.13 12.43
CA GLY A 108 1.09 -1.78 13.62
C GLY A 108 2.56 -1.44 13.92
N ASP A 109 3.30 -0.89 12.95
CA ASP A 109 4.67 -0.36 13.13
C ASP A 109 4.71 1.19 13.11
N GLY A 110 3.54 1.85 13.16
CA GLY A 110 3.40 3.30 13.20
C GLY A 110 3.38 4.00 11.86
N GLU A 111 3.28 3.23 10.77
CA GLU A 111 3.01 3.78 9.45
C GLU A 111 1.61 4.43 9.39
N VAL A 112 1.48 5.38 8.48
CA VAL A 112 0.20 5.99 8.08
C VAL A 112 0.22 6.07 6.57
N TYR A 113 -0.94 5.90 5.93
CA TYR A 113 -1.10 6.05 4.49
C TYR A 113 -0.50 7.38 3.95
N ASN A 114 -0.07 7.39 2.68
CA ASN A 114 0.51 8.57 2.07
C ASN A 114 -0.45 9.76 2.09
N ARG A 115 0.03 10.95 2.48
CA ARG A 115 -0.77 12.18 2.50
C ARG A 115 -1.36 12.52 1.11
N LYS A 116 -0.68 12.12 0.03
CA LYS A 116 -1.20 12.26 -1.34
C LYS A 116 -2.57 11.62 -1.53
N LEU A 117 -2.90 10.55 -0.81
CA LEU A 117 -4.23 9.95 -0.90
C LEU A 117 -5.33 10.91 -0.44
N ASP A 118 -5.12 11.68 0.63
CA ASP A 118 -6.08 12.70 1.08
C ASP A 118 -6.17 13.88 0.10
N GLU A 119 -5.08 14.18 -0.61
CA GLU A 119 -5.04 15.22 -1.65
C GLU A 119 -5.77 14.80 -2.93
N ILE A 120 -5.64 13.53 -3.33
CA ILE A 120 -6.29 12.96 -4.51
C ILE A 120 -7.76 12.68 -4.24
N GLN A 121 -8.05 12.07 -3.09
CA GLN A 121 -9.37 11.61 -2.69
C GLN A 121 -9.59 11.89 -1.20
N PRO A 122 -10.05 13.10 -0.84
CA PRO A 122 -10.45 13.36 0.53
C PRO A 122 -11.57 12.40 0.90
N THR A 123 -11.52 11.86 2.13
CA THR A 123 -12.47 10.86 2.61
C THR A 123 -13.04 11.27 3.97
N PRO A 124 -14.32 10.97 4.25
CA PRO A 124 -14.89 11.18 5.57
C PRO A 124 -14.10 10.49 6.69
N GLY A 125 -14.21 11.00 7.91
CA GLY A 125 -13.45 10.47 9.05
C GLY A 125 -13.76 9.02 9.46
N HIS A 126 -14.90 8.48 9.03
CA HIS A 126 -15.28 7.08 9.24
C HIS A 126 -14.69 6.13 8.17
N CYS A 127 -14.12 6.67 7.09
CA CYS A 127 -13.44 5.90 6.06
C CYS A 127 -11.94 5.90 6.30
N VAL A 128 -11.30 4.72 6.20
CA VAL A 128 -9.87 4.56 6.45
C VAL A 128 -9.20 3.70 5.38
N TRP A 129 -8.04 4.16 4.90
CA TRP A 129 -7.25 3.44 3.90
C TRP A 129 -6.57 2.23 4.53
N LEU A 130 -6.85 1.03 4.03
CA LEU A 130 -6.14 -0.19 4.41
C LEU A 130 -4.83 -0.35 3.65
N THR A 131 -4.79 0.12 2.41
CA THR A 131 -3.64 0.06 1.51
C THR A 131 -3.32 1.43 0.93
N ASP A 132 -2.10 1.57 0.43
CA ASP A 132 -1.57 2.77 -0.20
C ASP A 132 -1.47 2.61 -1.71
N LEU A 133 -1.24 3.73 -2.40
CA LEU A 133 -0.92 3.77 -3.82
C LEU A 133 0.57 3.49 -4.05
N MET A 134 0.93 3.30 -5.32
CA MET A 134 2.32 3.28 -5.76
C MET A 134 2.95 4.69 -5.60
N GLU A 135 4.28 4.77 -5.57
CA GLU A 135 5.00 6.04 -5.32
C GLU A 135 4.70 7.15 -6.34
N ASP A 136 4.41 6.76 -7.57
CA ASP A 136 4.00 7.63 -8.68
C ASP A 136 2.54 8.12 -8.57
N GLY A 137 1.78 7.62 -7.59
CA GLY A 137 0.36 7.96 -7.39
C GLY A 137 -0.59 7.12 -8.25
N HIS A 138 -0.08 6.15 -9.01
CA HIS A 138 -0.89 5.19 -9.74
C HIS A 138 -1.24 3.98 -8.86
N GLY A 139 -2.19 3.18 -9.35
CA GLY A 139 -2.58 1.92 -8.73
C GLY A 139 -3.93 1.96 -8.02
N THR A 140 -4.05 1.07 -7.03
CA THR A 140 -5.31 0.78 -6.34
C THR A 140 -5.12 0.86 -4.83
N ALA A 141 -6.00 1.60 -4.17
CA ALA A 141 -6.06 1.70 -2.72
C ALA A 141 -7.40 1.15 -2.21
N LEU A 142 -7.35 0.47 -1.07
CA LEU A 142 -8.49 -0.15 -0.43
C LEU A 142 -8.99 0.77 0.68
N LEU A 143 -10.24 1.21 0.59
CA LEU A 143 -10.87 2.08 1.56
C LEU A 143 -11.93 1.31 2.35
N ILE A 144 -11.80 1.24 3.67
CA ILE A 144 -12.82 0.62 4.54
C ILE A 144 -13.74 1.72 5.08
N ASP A 145 -15.04 1.54 4.94
CA ASP A 145 -16.08 2.34 5.59
C ASP A 145 -16.53 1.65 6.89
N THR A 146 -16.25 2.28 8.03
CA THR A 146 -16.61 1.76 9.36
C THR A 146 -18.08 1.96 9.74
N ASN A 147 -18.86 2.74 9.01
CA ASN A 147 -20.30 2.85 9.25
C ASN A 147 -21.06 1.65 8.67
N THR A 148 -20.61 1.15 7.52
CA THR A 148 -21.31 0.12 6.74
C THR A 148 -20.61 -1.24 6.79
N GLY A 149 -19.33 -1.29 7.19
CA GLY A 149 -18.54 -2.52 7.16
C GLY A 149 -18.20 -2.98 5.74
N THR A 150 -18.12 -2.03 4.81
CA THR A 150 -17.78 -2.29 3.42
C THR A 150 -16.38 -1.80 3.07
N ILE A 151 -15.86 -2.32 1.97
CA ILE A 151 -14.58 -1.93 1.38
C ILE A 151 -14.79 -1.50 -0.07
N THR A 152 -14.10 -0.46 -0.45
CA THR A 152 -14.10 0.13 -1.79
C THR A 152 -12.71 -0.02 -2.40
N GLU A 153 -12.67 -0.58 -3.61
CA GLU A 153 -11.45 -0.67 -4.41
C GLU A 153 -11.28 0.62 -5.23
N TYR A 154 -10.58 1.60 -4.66
CA TYR A 154 -10.39 2.92 -5.27
C TYR A 154 -9.19 2.91 -6.23
N SER A 155 -9.39 3.41 -7.45
CA SER A 155 -8.34 3.56 -8.45
C SER A 155 -8.20 5.01 -8.89
N THR A 156 -6.97 5.55 -8.85
CA THR A 156 -6.67 6.93 -9.29
C THR A 156 -6.88 7.12 -10.78
N GLU A 157 -6.80 6.04 -11.55
CA GLU A 157 -7.01 6.03 -12.99
C GLU A 157 -8.47 5.95 -13.39
N ARG A 158 -9.40 6.14 -12.43
CA ARG A 158 -10.86 6.10 -12.67
C ARG A 158 -11.33 4.77 -13.27
N ARG A 159 -10.54 3.71 -13.09
CA ARG A 159 -10.92 2.35 -13.46
C ARG A 159 -12.07 1.90 -12.55
N LYS A 160 -13.04 1.19 -13.12
CA LYS A 160 -14.16 0.55 -12.40
C LYS A 160 -15.23 1.50 -11.83
N ILE A 161 -15.26 2.79 -12.18
CA ILE A 161 -16.37 3.68 -11.79
C ILE A 161 -17.71 3.10 -12.28
N VAL A 162 -18.72 3.05 -11.40
CA VAL A 162 -20.03 2.42 -11.68
C VAL A 162 -21.09 3.38 -12.22
N ILE A 163 -20.81 4.68 -12.20
CA ILE A 163 -21.66 5.74 -12.74
C ILE A 163 -21.03 6.35 -14.00
N ASP A 164 -21.81 7.12 -14.74
CA ASP A 164 -21.31 7.85 -15.90
C ASP A 164 -20.25 8.90 -15.51
N ILE A 165 -19.24 9.10 -16.36
CA ILE A 165 -18.13 10.03 -16.11
C ILE A 165 -18.63 11.46 -15.91
N VAL A 166 -19.66 11.88 -16.64
CA VAL A 166 -20.24 13.23 -16.52
C VAL A 166 -20.91 13.42 -15.17
N ASP A 167 -21.52 12.37 -14.61
CA ASP A 167 -22.12 12.42 -13.28
C ASP A 167 -21.06 12.32 -12.19
N TYR A 168 -20.01 11.52 -12.40
CA TYR A 168 -18.83 11.46 -11.52
C TYR A 168 -18.17 12.83 -11.35
N ASP A 169 -17.95 13.56 -12.44
CA ASP A 169 -17.29 14.86 -12.39
C ASP A 169 -18.12 15.93 -11.66
N LYS A 170 -19.44 15.73 -11.52
CA LYS A 170 -20.33 16.59 -10.73
C LYS A 170 -20.29 16.31 -9.24
N LEU A 171 -19.82 15.14 -8.81
CA LEU A 171 -19.72 14.80 -7.40
C LEU A 171 -18.68 15.69 -6.70
N ALA A 172 -18.98 16.06 -5.45
CA ALA A 172 -18.00 16.69 -4.58
C ALA A 172 -16.79 15.76 -4.42
N PRO A 173 -15.55 16.29 -4.34
CA PRO A 173 -14.36 15.47 -4.20
C PRO A 173 -14.47 14.42 -3.09
N GLU A 174 -15.07 14.76 -1.95
CA GLU A 174 -15.24 13.90 -0.77
C GLU A 174 -16.22 12.75 -0.98
N GLU A 175 -17.04 12.82 -2.03
CA GLU A 175 -18.10 11.85 -2.35
C GLU A 175 -17.71 10.94 -3.53
N ARG A 176 -16.66 11.29 -4.28
CA ARG A 176 -16.25 10.55 -5.48
C ARG A 176 -15.87 9.10 -5.23
N TRP A 177 -15.37 8.76 -4.04
CA TRP A 177 -15.08 7.37 -3.68
C TRP A 177 -16.35 6.49 -3.70
N MET A 178 -17.53 7.06 -3.45
CA MET A 178 -18.80 6.31 -3.50
C MET A 178 -19.22 5.91 -4.92
N ALA A 179 -18.58 6.47 -5.94
CA ALA A 179 -18.79 6.11 -7.34
C ALA A 179 -18.06 4.81 -7.74
N TYR A 180 -17.33 4.19 -6.82
CA TYR A 180 -16.63 2.93 -7.03
C TYR A 180 -17.42 1.75 -6.45
N PRO A 181 -17.24 0.53 -6.98
CA PRO A 181 -17.89 -0.66 -6.46
C PRO A 181 -17.47 -0.88 -5.01
N THR A 182 -18.47 -1.10 -4.17
CA THR A 182 -18.28 -1.26 -2.73
C THR A 182 -18.93 -2.57 -2.30
N TRP A 183 -18.19 -3.35 -1.51
CA TRP A 183 -18.56 -4.72 -1.14
C TRP A 183 -18.45 -4.92 0.37
N PRO A 184 -19.24 -5.81 0.99
CA PRO A 184 -18.96 -6.25 2.36
C PRO A 184 -17.52 -6.74 2.46
N VAL A 185 -16.78 -6.32 3.51
CA VAL A 185 -15.34 -6.63 3.66
C VAL A 185 -15.05 -8.12 3.50
N LYS A 186 -15.91 -8.95 4.11
CA LYS A 186 -15.82 -10.41 4.04
C LYS A 186 -15.90 -10.95 2.61
N ASP A 187 -16.88 -10.49 1.84
CA ASP A 187 -17.11 -10.96 0.48
C ASP A 187 -15.99 -10.48 -0.45
N PHE A 188 -15.52 -9.25 -0.27
CA PHE A 188 -14.39 -8.71 -1.02
C PHE A 188 -13.11 -9.52 -0.81
N PHE A 189 -12.74 -9.81 0.44
CA PHE A 189 -11.54 -10.59 0.72
C PHE A 189 -11.68 -12.06 0.34
N ARG A 190 -12.89 -12.64 0.40
CA ARG A 190 -13.14 -13.97 -0.18
C ARG A 190 -12.88 -13.98 -1.68
N MET A 191 -13.38 -12.97 -2.40
CA MET A 191 -13.13 -12.81 -3.84
C MET A 191 -11.62 -12.65 -4.13
N TRP A 192 -10.90 -11.83 -3.37
CA TRP A 192 -9.45 -11.65 -3.55
C TRP A 192 -8.67 -12.94 -3.26
N SER A 193 -9.00 -13.66 -2.18
CA SER A 193 -8.42 -14.98 -1.89
C SER A 193 -8.64 -15.95 -3.06
N ARG A 194 -9.86 -16.00 -3.61
CA ARG A 194 -10.19 -16.88 -4.75
C ARG A 194 -9.28 -16.59 -5.95
N ARG A 195 -8.95 -15.32 -6.23
CA ARG A 195 -8.02 -14.95 -7.34
C ARG A 195 -6.62 -15.53 -7.16
N TYR A 196 -6.15 -15.69 -5.93
CA TYR A 196 -4.87 -16.37 -5.67
C TYR A 196 -4.99 -17.89 -5.80
N GLU A 197 -6.08 -18.47 -5.29
CA GLU A 197 -6.34 -19.91 -5.32
C GLU A 197 -6.52 -20.44 -6.75
N THR A 198 -7.19 -19.67 -7.62
CA THR A 198 -7.39 -19.99 -9.03
C THR A 198 -6.20 -19.60 -9.92
N LEU A 199 -5.11 -19.08 -9.33
CA LEU A 199 -3.94 -18.56 -10.05
C LEU A 199 -4.26 -17.47 -11.07
N THR A 200 -5.42 -16.81 -10.95
CA THR A 200 -5.73 -15.60 -11.73
C THR A 200 -4.74 -14.49 -11.39
N TRP A 201 -4.32 -14.41 -10.14
CA TRP A 201 -3.23 -13.55 -9.68
C TRP A 201 -2.04 -14.40 -9.22
N MET A 202 -0.97 -14.38 -10.00
CA MET A 202 0.31 -14.98 -9.63
C MET A 202 1.31 -13.87 -9.30
N ALA A 203 1.78 -13.87 -8.05
CA ALA A 203 2.78 -12.93 -7.57
C ALA A 203 4.13 -13.62 -7.41
N VAL A 204 5.17 -13.05 -8.01
CA VAL A 204 6.55 -13.51 -7.88
C VAL A 204 7.35 -12.46 -7.14
N TYR A 205 8.07 -12.86 -6.09
CA TYR A 205 8.93 -11.95 -5.34
C TYR A 205 9.94 -11.29 -6.27
N HIS A 206 10.13 -9.99 -6.06
CA HIS A 206 10.94 -9.21 -6.95
C HIS A 206 11.60 -8.00 -6.27
N ASP A 207 12.83 -7.70 -6.71
CA ASP A 207 13.74 -6.76 -6.05
C ASP A 207 14.27 -5.65 -7.00
N MET A 208 13.52 -5.23 -8.03
CA MET A 208 13.99 -4.14 -8.94
C MET A 208 13.87 -2.72 -8.33
N GLY A 209 14.00 -2.54 -7.02
CA GLY A 209 14.05 -1.21 -6.41
C GLY A 209 12.79 -0.33 -6.59
N ARG A 210 11.65 -0.92 -6.97
CA ARG A 210 10.33 -0.28 -6.91
C ARG A 210 9.74 -0.45 -5.51
N ALA A 211 8.76 0.39 -5.17
CA ALA A 211 8.07 0.35 -3.88
C ALA A 211 7.42 -1.02 -3.56
N GLY A 212 6.97 -1.76 -4.58
CA GLY A 212 6.33 -3.07 -4.40
C GLY A 212 7.29 -4.26 -4.53
N THR A 213 7.10 -5.28 -3.70
CA THR A 213 7.92 -6.52 -3.66
C THR A 213 7.49 -7.61 -4.63
N ALA A 214 6.48 -7.39 -5.48
CA ALA A 214 5.90 -8.43 -6.33
C ALA A 214 5.82 -8.00 -7.80
N LEU A 215 6.19 -8.91 -8.70
CA LEU A 215 5.78 -8.90 -10.11
C LEU A 215 4.49 -9.72 -10.24
N TRP A 216 3.52 -9.18 -10.98
CA TRP A 216 2.22 -9.79 -11.17
C TRP A 216 2.09 -10.39 -12.56
N TYR A 217 1.70 -11.66 -12.62
CA TYR A 217 1.18 -12.31 -13.81
C TYR A 217 -0.32 -12.47 -13.59
N ILE A 218 -1.09 -11.73 -14.38
CA ILE A 218 -2.55 -11.74 -14.31
C ILE A 218 -3.03 -12.67 -15.43
N GLY A 219 -3.65 -13.79 -15.06
CA GLY A 219 -4.30 -14.65 -16.03
C GLY A 219 -5.37 -13.88 -16.79
N SER A 220 -5.47 -14.09 -18.10
CA SER A 220 -6.62 -13.59 -18.85
C SER A 220 -7.85 -14.32 -18.30
N GLN A 221 -8.61 -13.64 -17.46
CA GLN A 221 -9.93 -14.11 -17.13
C GLN A 221 -10.71 -14.04 -18.46
N THR A 222 -11.09 -15.18 -19.02
CA THR A 222 -12.11 -15.20 -20.06
C THR A 222 -13.36 -14.62 -19.39
N ASP A 223 -13.88 -13.51 -19.90
CA ASP A 223 -15.06 -12.80 -19.36
C ASP A 223 -16.36 -13.66 -19.38
N ASP A 224 -16.26 -14.98 -19.55
CA ASP A 224 -17.37 -15.94 -19.58
C ASP A 224 -17.86 -16.35 -18.17
N ASP A 225 -17.24 -15.88 -17.08
CA ASP A 225 -17.66 -16.20 -15.70
C ASP A 225 -18.90 -15.41 -15.22
N ASN A 226 -19.62 -14.70 -16.09
CA ASN A 226 -20.89 -14.08 -15.72
C ASN A 226 -22.07 -15.08 -15.71
N ASP A 227 -21.81 -16.35 -16.01
CA ASP A 227 -22.77 -17.46 -15.98
C ASP A 227 -22.32 -18.61 -15.03
N GLU A 228 -21.70 -18.33 -13.87
CA GLU A 228 -21.56 -19.33 -12.78
C GLU A 228 -22.91 -19.58 -12.05
N ASP A 229 -23.94 -19.95 -12.80
CA ASP A 229 -25.14 -20.66 -12.34
C ASP A 229 -25.43 -21.72 -13.42
N GLU A 230 -24.76 -22.88 -13.34
CA GLU A 230 -25.32 -24.23 -13.58
C GLU A 230 -24.23 -25.28 -13.89
N SER A 231 -24.36 -26.43 -13.23
CA SER A 231 -23.92 -27.77 -13.68
C SER A 231 -22.44 -28.16 -13.54
N TRP A 232 -22.03 -28.47 -12.30
CA TRP A 232 -20.89 -29.35 -12.00
C TRP A 232 -21.29 -30.84 -11.89
N ASP A 233 -22.39 -31.26 -12.51
CA ASP A 233 -22.79 -32.67 -12.60
C ASP A 233 -22.60 -33.15 -14.04
N SER A 234 -21.39 -33.56 -14.38
CA SER A 234 -21.16 -34.51 -15.47
C SER A 234 -19.93 -35.35 -15.14
N ASP A 235 -20.19 -36.36 -14.31
CA ASP A 235 -19.53 -37.66 -14.41
C ASP A 235 -19.58 -38.12 -15.88
N ASP A 236 -18.46 -38.03 -16.61
CA ASP A 236 -18.24 -38.90 -17.76
C ASP A 236 -16.91 -39.64 -17.61
N GLU A 237 -17.07 -40.76 -16.92
CA GLU A 237 -16.21 -41.93 -16.93
C GLU A 237 -15.98 -42.43 -18.37
N SER A 238 -14.71 -42.63 -18.73
CA SER A 238 -14.17 -43.73 -19.57
C SER A 238 -13.29 -43.29 -20.75
N TYR A 239 -12.05 -42.90 -20.43
CA TYR A 239 -10.97 -42.98 -21.41
C TYR A 239 -10.55 -44.45 -21.59
N VAL A 240 -10.94 -45.06 -22.71
CA VAL A 240 -10.45 -46.38 -23.15
C VAL A 240 -9.34 -46.14 -24.16
N PRO A 241 -8.06 -46.47 -23.87
CA PRO A 241 -7.00 -46.36 -24.85
C PRO A 241 -7.07 -47.54 -25.82
N ASP A 242 -7.56 -47.31 -27.03
CA ASP A 242 -7.37 -48.25 -28.13
C ASP A 242 -5.95 -48.12 -28.66
N SER A 243 -5.15 -49.13 -28.35
CA SER A 243 -3.98 -49.53 -29.10
C SER A 243 -4.42 -50.03 -30.47
N GLU A 244 -3.82 -49.53 -31.56
CA GLU A 244 -3.14 -50.35 -32.56
C GLU A 244 -2.51 -49.50 -33.68
N GLU A 245 -1.43 -50.08 -34.22
CA GLU A 245 -0.41 -49.54 -35.10
C GLU A 245 -0.89 -49.32 -36.54
N ASN A 246 -0.40 -48.27 -37.22
CA ASN A 246 0.02 -48.26 -38.63
C ASN A 246 0.55 -46.86 -38.98
N SER A 247 1.83 -46.71 -39.39
CA SER A 247 2.29 -46.58 -40.81
C SER A 247 1.48 -45.54 -41.59
N SER A 248 2.02 -44.48 -42.18
CA SER A 248 3.28 -44.28 -42.92
C SER A 248 3.47 -42.76 -43.04
N GLU A 249 4.71 -42.24 -42.94
CA GLU A 249 5.43 -41.66 -44.09
C GLU A 249 4.49 -40.97 -45.10
N ASP A 250 4.41 -39.63 -45.02
CA ASP A 250 4.29 -38.78 -46.20
C ASP A 250 4.88 -37.40 -45.88
N ASP A 251 5.93 -37.08 -46.64
CA ASP A 251 6.65 -35.83 -46.72
C ASP A 251 5.78 -34.75 -47.36
N ASP A 252 5.56 -33.62 -46.68
CA ASP A 252 5.13 -32.38 -47.33
C ASP A 252 6.02 -31.22 -46.88
N GLU A 253 7.02 -30.96 -47.72
CA GLU A 253 7.92 -29.81 -47.74
C GLU A 253 7.12 -28.55 -48.11
N TYR A 254 6.73 -27.76 -47.11
CA TYR A 254 6.15 -26.44 -47.34
C TYR A 254 7.28 -25.38 -47.36
N GLU A 255 7.80 -25.10 -48.57
CA GLU A 255 8.55 -23.88 -48.88
C GLU A 255 7.62 -22.66 -48.72
N TRP A 256 7.80 -21.94 -47.61
CA TRP A 256 7.19 -20.63 -47.40
C TRP A 256 8.00 -19.55 -48.10
N ASP A 257 7.71 -19.34 -49.39
CA ASP A 257 8.02 -18.10 -50.10
C ASP A 257 6.98 -17.05 -49.71
N SER A 258 7.35 -16.11 -48.83
CA SER A 258 6.59 -14.89 -48.62
C SER A 258 7.48 -13.67 -48.84
N GLU A 259 7.70 -13.38 -50.12
CA GLU A 259 8.05 -12.06 -50.64
C GLU A 259 6.86 -11.12 -50.40
N TYR A 260 6.81 -10.51 -49.22
CA TYR A 260 5.98 -9.31 -49.00
C TYR A 260 6.92 -8.12 -48.82
N GLY A 261 7.19 -7.47 -49.94
CA GLY A 261 7.55 -6.06 -49.95
C GLY A 261 6.32 -5.25 -49.53
N SER A 262 6.47 -4.47 -48.47
CA SER A 262 5.63 -3.31 -48.20
C SER A 262 6.58 -2.15 -47.96
N ASP A 263 6.92 -1.48 -49.05
CA ASP A 263 7.43 -0.11 -49.04
C ASP A 263 6.26 0.77 -48.57
N ASP A 264 6.23 1.10 -47.28
CA ASP A 264 5.39 2.14 -46.75
C ASP A 264 6.27 3.31 -46.32
N ASP A 265 6.50 4.19 -47.29
CA ASP A 265 7.02 5.54 -47.15
C ASP A 265 6.06 6.36 -46.28
N TYR A 266 6.37 6.51 -44.99
CA TYR A 266 5.73 7.50 -44.14
C TYR A 266 6.42 8.86 -44.38
N GLU A 267 5.82 9.67 -45.25
CA GLU A 267 6.12 11.09 -45.36
C GLU A 267 5.81 11.79 -44.01
N VAL A 268 6.87 12.20 -43.33
CA VAL A 268 6.81 13.08 -42.16
C VAL A 268 6.32 14.44 -42.64
N SER A 269 5.07 14.76 -42.30
CA SER A 269 4.52 16.11 -42.47
C SER A 269 5.09 17.01 -41.36
N ASP A 270 6.09 17.80 -41.73
CA ASP A 270 6.47 19.02 -41.02
C ASP A 270 5.41 20.09 -41.31
N ASP A 271 4.52 20.34 -40.35
CA ASP A 271 3.68 21.56 -40.25
C ASP A 271 3.54 21.84 -38.74
N GLU A 272 4.40 22.70 -38.19
CA GLU A 272 4.15 24.14 -37.95
C GLU A 272 3.29 24.45 -36.69
N ASP A 273 3.93 25.25 -35.82
CA ASP A 273 3.34 26.27 -34.96
C ASP A 273 2.49 25.89 -33.75
N LEU A 274 3.18 25.68 -32.62
CA LEU A 274 2.74 26.25 -31.33
C LEU A 274 3.92 26.90 -30.59
N ASP A 275 4.15 28.16 -30.96
CA ASP A 275 4.90 29.15 -30.19
C ASP A 275 4.12 29.52 -28.91
N GLN A 276 4.73 29.32 -27.73
CA GLN A 276 4.84 30.36 -26.70
C GLN A 276 5.70 29.90 -25.49
N PRO A 277 6.94 30.43 -25.34
CA PRO A 277 7.76 30.24 -24.16
C PRO A 277 7.52 31.39 -23.17
N GLY A 278 6.74 31.16 -22.12
CA GLY A 278 6.52 32.23 -21.14
C GLY A 278 5.70 31.85 -19.93
N ASP A 279 6.21 30.96 -19.06
CA ASP A 279 5.71 30.96 -17.67
C ASP A 279 6.66 30.36 -16.62
N TYR A 280 7.63 29.54 -17.01
CA TYR A 280 8.50 28.89 -16.02
C TYR A 280 9.48 29.83 -15.30
N LYS A 281 9.84 30.99 -15.89
CA LYS A 281 10.71 31.98 -15.23
C LYS A 281 9.99 32.81 -14.16
N GLN A 282 8.69 33.10 -14.35
CA GLN A 282 7.91 33.83 -13.34
C GLN A 282 7.64 32.95 -12.11
N ALA A 283 7.42 31.65 -12.30
CA ALA A 283 7.29 30.71 -11.19
C ALA A 283 8.58 30.57 -10.35
N ILE A 284 9.76 30.60 -10.99
CA ILE A 284 11.06 30.51 -10.29
C ILE A 284 11.41 31.82 -9.57
N ASP A 285 11.08 32.98 -10.13
CA ASP A 285 11.33 34.27 -9.46
C ASP A 285 10.31 34.53 -8.33
N TRP A 286 9.06 34.06 -8.45
CA TRP A 286 8.07 34.11 -7.37
C TRP A 286 8.50 33.29 -6.14
N LEU A 287 9.04 32.08 -6.36
CA LEU A 287 9.58 31.22 -5.29
C LEU A 287 10.82 31.80 -4.60
N LYS A 288 11.58 32.66 -5.28
CA LYS A 288 12.75 33.35 -4.68
C LYS A 288 12.35 34.58 -3.86
N ASP A 289 11.31 35.30 -4.27
CA ASP A 289 10.86 36.52 -3.57
C ASP A 289 9.98 36.23 -2.34
N HIS A 290 9.33 35.06 -2.28
CA HIS A 290 8.38 34.71 -1.19
C HIS A 290 8.84 33.53 -0.32
N GLY A 291 10.06 33.03 -0.54
CA GLY A 291 10.58 31.79 0.06
C GLY A 291 11.44 31.95 1.33
N THR A 292 11.46 33.10 2.00
CA THR A 292 12.22 33.25 3.26
C THR A 292 11.54 34.23 4.23
N ASP A 293 10.71 33.72 5.14
CA ASP A 293 10.38 34.46 6.38
C ASP A 293 10.05 33.58 7.60
N GLU A 294 10.36 32.28 7.58
CA GLU A 294 10.08 31.38 8.71
C GLU A 294 11.33 30.91 9.48
N LYS A 295 12.40 31.72 9.51
CA LYS A 295 13.62 31.44 10.29
C LYS A 295 14.02 32.48 11.33
N GLN A 296 13.20 33.50 11.62
CA GLN A 296 13.55 34.55 12.59
C GLN A 296 12.71 34.57 13.88
N ASN A 297 12.31 33.41 14.42
CA ASN A 297 11.57 33.42 15.69
C ASN A 297 11.96 32.34 16.72
N LEU A 298 13.22 31.88 16.72
CA LEU A 298 13.71 30.93 17.74
C LEU A 298 14.90 31.43 18.59
N ASP A 299 15.38 32.67 18.44
CA ASP A 299 16.55 33.19 19.19
C ASP A 299 16.22 34.23 20.28
N ARG A 300 15.01 34.21 20.88
CA ARG A 300 14.62 35.21 21.89
C ARG A 300 13.95 34.66 23.17
N VAL A 301 14.57 33.69 23.83
CA VAL A 301 14.42 33.39 25.27
C VAL A 301 15.72 32.62 25.63
N ASP A 302 16.66 32.98 26.51
CA ASP A 302 16.60 33.46 27.88
C ASP A 302 18.04 33.89 28.28
N THR A 303 18.28 35.14 28.64
CA THR A 303 19.53 35.56 29.33
C THR A 303 19.20 36.63 30.36
N SER A 304 18.61 36.19 31.48
CA SER A 304 18.53 37.03 32.67
C SER A 304 18.56 36.21 33.97
N ARG A 305 19.77 35.80 34.36
CA ARG A 305 20.16 35.48 35.75
C ARG A 305 21.68 35.54 35.79
N GLY A 306 22.29 36.60 36.29
CA GLY A 306 22.13 37.09 37.67
C GLY A 306 23.26 36.50 38.49
N ASN A 307 24.45 37.05 38.26
CA ASN A 307 25.72 36.73 38.91
C ASN A 307 25.78 37.52 40.23
N GLU A 308 25.86 36.85 41.38
CA GLU A 308 26.41 37.38 42.65
C GLU A 308 26.33 36.29 43.73
N PHE A 309 27.45 35.64 44.06
CA PHE A 309 28.01 35.68 45.41
C PHE A 309 29.38 35.00 45.47
N SER A 310 30.20 35.56 46.34
CA SER A 310 31.64 35.52 46.37
C SER A 310 32.16 34.73 47.58
N LEU A 311 33.42 34.29 47.46
CA LEU A 311 34.43 34.04 48.49
C LEU A 311 34.46 32.72 49.30
N GLU A 312 35.63 32.08 49.17
CA GLU A 312 36.53 31.54 50.21
C GLU A 312 35.98 30.41 51.11
N SER A 313 36.63 29.24 51.22
CA SER A 313 37.96 29.09 51.82
C SER A 313 38.38 27.60 51.80
N LYS A 314 39.69 27.35 51.62
CA LYS A 314 40.60 26.49 52.42
C LYS A 314 40.00 25.20 53.05
N THR A 315 40.58 24.00 53.01
CA THR A 315 41.93 23.60 53.47
C THR A 315 42.04 22.06 53.41
N ALA A 316 43.26 21.55 53.23
CA ALA A 316 43.87 20.36 53.87
C ALA A 316 43.23 18.96 53.64
N VAL A 317 43.89 18.02 52.95
CA VAL A 317 45.06 17.19 53.36
C VAL A 317 44.71 16.01 54.28
N SER A 318 44.93 14.79 53.76
CA SER A 318 45.49 13.56 54.40
C SER A 318 44.76 12.30 53.88
N ARG A 319 45.39 11.43 53.08
CA ARG A 319 46.29 10.30 53.45
C ARG A 319 45.72 9.36 54.53
N SER A 320 45.38 8.12 54.13
CA SER A 320 45.87 6.85 54.71
C SER A 320 45.15 5.67 54.01
N ILE A 321 45.82 4.83 53.22
CA ILE A 321 46.49 3.56 53.60
C ILE A 321 45.50 2.41 53.93
N SER A 322 45.29 1.57 52.90
CA SER A 322 45.42 0.09 52.86
C SER A 322 44.50 -0.79 53.76
N PRO A 323 44.64 -2.14 53.77
CA PRO A 323 44.14 -3.08 52.75
C PRO A 323 43.42 -4.32 53.35
N LEU A 324 43.00 -5.25 52.48
CA LEU A 324 42.96 -6.72 52.67
C LEU A 324 42.24 -7.32 53.91
N SER A 325 41.14 -8.02 53.64
CA SER A 325 40.70 -9.27 54.30
C SER A 325 39.72 -9.93 53.31
N GLY A 326 39.78 -11.21 52.90
CA GLY A 326 40.42 -12.38 53.46
C GLY A 326 39.34 -13.42 53.83
N ARG A 327 39.26 -14.52 53.04
CA ARG A 327 38.62 -15.84 53.34
C ARG A 327 37.08 -15.84 53.52
N ASN A 328 36.31 -16.84 53.07
CA ASN A 328 36.56 -18.25 52.71
C ASN A 328 35.98 -18.62 51.35
#